data_AF-A0A529MG56-F1
#
_entry.id   AF-A0A529MG56-F1
#
_cell.length_a   1.000
_cell.length_b   1.000
_cell.length_c   1.000
_cell.angle_alpha   90.00
_cell.angle_beta   90.00
_cell.angle_gamma   90.00
#
_symmetry.space_group_name_H-M   'P 1'
#
loop_
_entity.id
_entity.type
_entity.pdbx_description
1 polymer ?
#
loop_
_entity_poly.entity_id
_entity_poly.type
_entity_poly.pdbx_seq_one_letter_code
_entity_poly.pdbx_strand_id
1 'polypeptide(L)' 'MLTGLEAAFFYLFAFIAVASAFMVISSRNPVHSVLFLILTFFNAAGLFMLTGAEFLAMILL' A
#
# COMPACT_ATOMS: atom_id res chain seq x y z
N MET A 1 -5.82 20.46 0.11
CA MET A 1 -7.07 20.13 0.83
C MET A 1 -7.64 18.91 0.15
N LEU A 2 -7.36 17.71 0.66
CA LEU A 2 -7.86 16.46 0.06
C LEU A 2 -9.39 16.51 0.07
N THR A 3 -10.00 16.43 -1.10
CA THR A 3 -11.46 16.37 -1.21
C THR A 3 -11.95 15.07 -0.59
N GLY A 4 -13.21 15.01 -0.13
CA GLY A 4 -13.71 13.86 0.65
C GLY A 4 -13.51 12.50 -0.03
N LEU A 5 -13.45 12.47 -1.37
CA LEU A 5 -13.18 11.26 -2.14
C LEU A 5 -11.69 10.83 -2.09
N GLU A 6 -10.75 11.77 -2.24
CA GLU A 6 -9.31 11.49 -2.12
C GLU A 6 -8.96 11.00 -0.71
N ALA A 7 -9.56 11.60 0.32
CA ALA A 7 -9.38 11.15 1.70
C ALA A 7 -9.89 9.72 1.91
N ALA A 8 -11.03 9.36 1.31
CA ALA A 8 -11.56 8.00 1.39
C ALA A 8 -10.62 6.98 0.73
N PHE A 9 -10.09 7.29 -0.46
CA PHE A 9 -9.09 6.44 -1.11
C PHE A 9 -7.80 6.32 -0.28
N PHE A 10 -7.30 7.42 0.28
CA PHE A 10 -6.12 7.41 1.13
C PHE A 10 -6.29 6.45 2.32
N TYR A 11 -7.41 6.54 3.05
CA TYR A 11 -7.66 5.64 4.18
C TYR A 11 -7.85 4.18 3.74
N LEU A 12 -8.47 3.93 2.59
CA LEU A 12 -8.63 2.59 2.04
C LEU A 12 -7.27 1.95 1.71
N PHE A 13 -6.43 2.65 0.94
CA PHE A 13 -5.08 2.18 0.59
C PHE A 13 -4.20 2.02 1.83
N ALA A 14 -4.28 2.95 2.80
CA ALA A 14 -3.55 2.85 4.06
C ALA A 14 -3.98 1.64 4.90
N PHE A 15 -5.29 1.39 5.00
CA PHE A 15 -5.80 0.24 5.73
C PHE A 15 -5.36 -1.08 5.09
N ILE A 16 -5.45 -1.19 3.76
CA ILE A 16 -5.02 -2.39 3.03
C ILE A 16 -3.50 -2.58 3.15
N ALA A 17 -2.70 -1.50 3.09
CA ALA A 17 -1.25 -1.57 3.28
C ALA A 17 -0.88 -2.13 4.67
N VAL A 18 -1.53 -1.65 5.74
CA VAL A 18 -1.26 -2.15 7.10
C VAL A 18 -1.74 -3.59 7.28
N ALA A 19 -2.93 -3.93 6.77
CA ALA A 19 -3.47 -5.28 6.85
C ALA A 19 -2.58 -6.29 6.09
N SER A 20 -2.11 -5.92 4.90
CA SER A 20 -1.19 -6.76 4.11
C SER A 20 0.18 -6.90 4.76
N ALA A 21 0.75 -5.82 5.32
CA ALA A 21 2.00 -5.90 6.08
C ALA A 21 1.90 -6.84 7.29
N PHE A 22 0.76 -6.84 8.00
CA PHE A 22 0.53 -7.79 9.08
C PHE A 22 0.45 -9.24 8.58
N MET A 23 -0.17 -9.47 7.41
CA MET A 23 -0.20 -10.80 6.78
C MET A 23 1.16 -11.28 6.28
N VAL A 24 2.08 -10.38 5.89
CA VAL A 24 3.47 -10.72 5.55
C VAL A 24 4.15 -11.40 6.74
N ILE A 25 4.00 -10.83 7.94
CA ILE A 25 4.64 -11.31 9.18
C ILE A 25 3.94 -12.58 9.71
N SER A 26 2.61 -12.65 9.57
CA SER A 26 1.81 -13.77 10.09
C SER A 26 1.86 -15.02 9.21
N SER A 27 2.20 -14.88 7.92
CA SER A 27 2.30 -16.02 6.99
C SER A 27 3.49 -16.92 7.33
N ARG A 28 3.21 -18.24 7.42
CA ARG A 28 4.23 -19.28 7.64
C ARG A 28 4.95 -19.73 6.36
N ASN A 29 4.31 -19.53 5.21
CA ASN A 29 4.88 -19.88 3.92
C ASN A 29 5.52 -18.63 3.27
N PRO A 30 6.82 -18.65 2.95
CA PRO A 30 7.51 -17.49 2.41
C PRO A 30 6.94 -17.03 1.07
N VAL A 31 6.40 -17.95 0.26
CA VAL A 31 5.72 -17.61 -1.01
C VAL A 31 4.49 -16.72 -0.77
N HIS A 32 3.67 -17.05 0.23
CA HIS A 32 2.50 -16.23 0.57
C HIS A 32 2.93 -14.89 1.17
N SER A 33 3.96 -14.87 2.03
CA SER A 33 4.51 -13.62 2.56
C SER A 33 4.98 -12.69 1.44
N VAL A 34 5.62 -13.21 0.38
CA VAL A 34 6.05 -12.39 -0.77
C VAL A 34 4.85 -11.82 -1.53
N LEU A 35 3.78 -12.59 -1.74
CA LEU A 35 2.57 -12.08 -2.40
C LEU A 35 1.93 -10.93 -1.60
N PHE A 36 1.87 -11.05 -0.27
CA PHE A 36 1.39 -9.96 0.60
C PHE A 36 2.35 -8.76 0.62
N LEU A 37 3.65 -9.00 0.47
CA LEU A 37 4.65 -7.93 0.40
C LEU A 37 4.49 -7.09 -0.88
N ILE A 38 4.28 -7.74 -2.02
CA ILE A 38 3.99 -7.06 -3.30
C ILE A 38 2.70 -6.24 -3.17
N LEU A 39 1.65 -6.80 -2.55
CA LEU A 39 0.40 -6.07 -2.30
C LEU A 39 0.63 -4.84 -1.39
N THR A 40 1.50 -4.97 -0.39
CA THR A 40 1.88 -3.86 0.50
C THR A 40 2.57 -2.74 -0.27
N PHE A 41 3.56 -3.07 -1.11
CA PHE A 41 4.28 -2.09 -1.93
C PHE A 41 3.37 -1.42 -2.96
N PHE A 42 2.47 -2.17 -3.59
CA PHE A 42 1.50 -1.60 -4.52
C PHE A 42 0.58 -0.58 -3.85
N ASN A 43 0.06 -0.88 -2.65
CA ASN A 43 -0.76 0.08 -1.89
C ASN A 43 0.05 1.30 -1.45
N ALA A 44 1.32 1.11 -1.07
CA ALA A 44 2.22 2.21 -0.71
C ALA A 44 2.54 3.13 -1.91
N ALA A 45 2.73 2.57 -3.12
CA ALA A 45 2.88 3.35 -4.34
C ALA A 45 1.61 4.16 -4.64
N GLY A 46 0.42 3.56 -4.46
CA GLY A 46 -0.86 4.27 -4.55
C GLY A 46 -0.99 5.43 -3.57
N LEU A 47 -0.55 5.25 -2.31
CA LEU A 47 -0.52 6.32 -1.31
C LEU A 47 0.42 7.46 -1.73
N PHE A 48 1.61 7.14 -2.22
CA PHE A 48 2.55 8.14 -2.71
C PHE A 48 1.98 8.91 -3.89
N MET A 49 1.31 8.25 -4.82
CA MET A 49 0.63 8.89 -5.94
C MET A 49 -0.48 9.85 -5.49
N LEU A 50 -1.29 9.47 -4.49
CA LEU A 50 -2.33 10.34 -3.91
C LEU A 50 -1.76 11.56 -3.18
N THR A 51 -0.58 11.44 -2.57
CA THR A 51 0.10 12.56 -1.90
C THR A 51 0.91 13.47 -2.84
N GLY A 52 0.93 13.17 -4.15
CA GLY A 52 1.68 13.93 -5.15
C GLY A 52 3.17 13.55 -5.27
N ALA A 53 3.57 12.41 -4.69
CA ALA A 53 4.93 11.86 -4.76
C ALA A 53 5.07 10.84 -5.91
N GLU A 54 4.79 11.27 -7.13
CA GLU A 54 4.67 10.40 -8.32
C GLU A 54 5.96 9.66 -8.66
N PHE A 55 7.11 10.35 -8.61
CA PHE A 55 8.42 9.73 -8.87
C PHE A 55 8.75 8.63 -7.86
N LEU A 56 8.45 8.88 -6.58
CA LEU A 56 8.68 7.91 -5.51
C LEU A 56 7.75 6.70 -5.65
N ALA A 57 6.50 6.93 -6.04
CA ALA A 57 5.53 5.87 -6.32
C ALA A 57 6.03 4.90 -7.42
N MET A 58 6.61 5.44 -8.50
CA MET A 58 7.15 4.62 -9.59
C MET A 58 8.43 3.85 -9.22
N ILE A 59 9.29 4.41 -8.36
CA ILE A 59 10.50 3.73 -7.90
C ILE A 59 10.19 2.58 -6.92
N LEU A 60 9.15 2.76 -6.11
CA LEU A 60 8.78 1.77 -5.09
C LEU A 60 8.17 0.50 -5.68
N LEU A 61 7.55 0.62 -6.86
CA LEU A 61 6.79 -0.46 -7.51
C LEU A 61 7.71 -1.34 -8.37
#